data_AF-A0A0F9EBS1-F1
#
_entry.id   AF-A0A0F9EBS1-F1
#
_cell.length_a   1.000
_cell.length_b   1.000
_cell.length_c   1.000
_cell.angle_alpha   90.00
_cell.angle_beta   90.00
_cell.angle_gamma   90.00
#
_symmetry.space_group_name_H-M   'P 1'
#
loop_
_entity.id
_entity.type
_entity.pdbx_description
1 polymer ?
#
loop_
_entity_poly.entity_id
_entity_poly.type
_entity_poly.pdbx_seq_one_letter_code
_entity_poly.pdbx_strand_id
1 'polypeptide(L)'
;FCSEIKQCRPDFMIGNIRLINLQKRLGESNQFELLAYQDCCYSIQVSKHVTFIKNISPICPFILEKSVLIETLEQFYQELDLFYYGIEKYCYNCRDLDCMGYVWLLPQEAKRLYKQGIEVLEINNNINFLHPFVGKKKTDIEQFQPPCPWYKEKKCVIYHKRPLVCRMYPLGFVSEDDIIYLVLHLDCFYAKQKVKNNSFLEQVVEIFKRIHRLLLGKIIDTFHNVDYISKFPQGTSEYLRIISINQFYSNFKK
;
A
#
# COMPACT_ATOMS: atom_id res chain seq x y z
N PHE A 1 -24.80 18.12 5.86
CA PHE A 1 -25.07 18.92 4.65
C PHE A 1 -23.88 19.84 4.42
N CYS A 2 -23.22 19.81 3.27
CA CYS A 2 -22.31 20.89 2.88
C CYS A 2 -23.15 22.03 2.29
N SER A 3 -22.85 23.27 2.67
CA SER A 3 -23.53 24.46 2.18
C SER A 3 -22.48 25.43 1.65
N GLU A 4 -22.73 26.02 0.48
CA GLU A 4 -21.88 27.04 -0.13
C GLU A 4 -22.51 28.43 0.04
N ILE A 5 -21.67 29.43 0.33
CA ILE A 5 -22.06 30.82 0.64
C ILE A 5 -22.14 31.64 -0.66
N LYS A 6 -23.11 32.56 -0.77
CA LYS A 6 -23.21 33.54 -1.87
C LYS A 6 -22.92 34.97 -1.42
N GLN A 7 -22.06 35.65 -2.17
CA GLN A 7 -21.82 37.10 -2.14
C GLN A 7 -21.89 37.63 -3.58
N CYS A 8 -22.74 38.64 -3.82
CA CYS A 8 -22.91 39.23 -5.15
C CYS A 8 -21.91 40.37 -5.35
N ARG A 9 -20.78 40.10 -6.04
CA ARG A 9 -20.03 41.15 -6.76
C ARG A 9 -19.81 40.72 -8.22
N PRO A 10 -20.08 41.59 -9.20
CA PRO A 10 -20.08 41.24 -10.62
C PRO A 10 -18.70 40.90 -11.21
N ASP A 11 -17.62 41.20 -10.50
CA ASP A 11 -16.23 41.11 -10.99
C ASP A 11 -15.65 39.68 -11.02
N PHE A 12 -16.35 38.67 -10.47
CA PHE A 12 -15.87 37.30 -10.36
C PHE A 12 -16.92 36.29 -10.81
N MET A 13 -16.88 35.88 -12.08
CA MET A 13 -17.76 34.83 -12.61
C MET A 13 -17.23 33.43 -12.29
N ILE A 14 -17.92 32.71 -11.42
CA ILE A 14 -17.92 31.23 -11.41
C ILE A 14 -19.29 30.80 -11.96
N GLY A 15 -19.30 29.93 -12.96
CA GLY A 15 -20.51 29.49 -13.65
C GLY A 15 -21.51 28.73 -12.77
N ASN A 16 -22.69 28.46 -13.33
CA ASN A 16 -23.84 27.86 -12.64
C ASN A 16 -23.54 26.45 -12.07
N ILE A 17 -23.97 26.17 -10.83
CA ILE A 17 -23.84 24.85 -10.19
C ILE A 17 -25.18 24.35 -9.63
N ARG A 18 -25.38 23.02 -9.67
CA ARG A 18 -26.56 22.25 -9.26
C ARG A 18 -26.44 21.72 -7.83
N LEU A 19 -27.58 21.58 -7.14
CA LEU A 19 -27.69 20.90 -5.83
C LEU A 19 -27.57 19.37 -5.97
N ILE A 20 -26.79 18.74 -5.11
CA ILE A 20 -26.64 17.28 -5.03
C ILE A 20 -26.95 16.82 -3.61
N ASN A 21 -27.95 15.96 -3.46
CA ASN A 21 -28.23 15.30 -2.19
C ASN A 21 -27.20 14.18 -1.96
N LEU A 22 -26.27 14.41 -1.02
CA LEU A 22 -25.20 13.49 -0.65
C LEU A 22 -25.72 12.12 -0.17
N GLN A 23 -26.80 12.08 0.63
CA GLN A 23 -27.40 10.82 1.09
C GLN A 23 -27.98 10.02 -0.09
N LYS A 24 -28.58 10.72 -1.07
CA LYS A 24 -29.14 10.07 -2.27
C LYS A 24 -28.04 9.54 -3.21
N ARG A 25 -26.87 10.18 -3.24
CA ARG A 25 -25.75 9.79 -4.13
C ARG A 25 -24.81 8.75 -3.51
N LEU A 26 -24.67 8.74 -2.19
CA LEU A 26 -23.81 7.81 -1.44
C LEU A 26 -24.58 6.61 -0.87
N GLY A 27 -25.91 6.60 -0.96
CA GLY A 27 -26.76 5.47 -0.57
C GLY A 27 -26.54 4.19 -1.41
N GLU A 28 -25.68 4.24 -2.43
CA GLU A 28 -25.24 3.09 -3.23
C GLU A 28 -23.85 2.57 -2.82
N SER A 29 -23.18 3.22 -1.85
CA SER A 29 -21.84 2.86 -1.40
C SER A 29 -21.79 2.71 0.13
N ASN A 30 -21.37 1.55 0.64
CA ASN A 30 -21.20 1.23 2.06
C ASN A 30 -20.10 2.05 2.79
N GLN A 31 -19.68 3.20 2.25
CA GLN A 31 -18.60 4.04 2.78
C GLN A 31 -19.06 4.98 3.92
N PHE A 32 -20.28 4.79 4.44
CA PHE A 32 -20.95 5.75 5.33
C PHE A 32 -20.27 5.91 6.70
N GLU A 33 -19.62 4.86 7.22
CA GLU A 33 -19.09 4.89 8.59
C GLU A 33 -17.77 5.66 8.75
N LEU A 34 -17.00 5.84 7.67
CA LEU A 34 -15.71 6.56 7.72
C LEU A 34 -15.85 8.09 7.57
N LEU A 35 -16.98 8.56 7.04
CA LEU A 35 -17.16 9.97 6.65
C LEU A 35 -18.10 10.76 7.58
N ALA A 36 -18.73 10.11 8.56
CA ALA A 36 -19.66 10.76 9.48
C ALA A 36 -19.02 11.84 10.38
N TYR A 37 -17.68 11.94 10.40
CA TYR A 37 -16.91 12.83 11.28
C TYR A 37 -15.99 13.82 10.57
N GLN A 38 -16.05 13.98 9.24
CA GLN A 38 -15.17 14.93 8.54
C GLN A 38 -15.92 16.20 8.12
N ASP A 39 -15.37 17.35 8.52
CA ASP A 39 -15.69 18.67 7.96
C ASP A 39 -15.59 18.63 6.42
N CYS A 40 -16.35 19.51 5.75
CA CYS A 40 -16.44 19.55 4.29
C CYS A 40 -15.03 19.54 3.66
N CYS A 41 -14.75 18.60 2.74
CA CYS A 41 -13.40 18.35 2.21
C CYS A 41 -12.82 19.49 1.36
N TYR A 42 -13.56 20.58 1.18
CA TYR A 42 -13.16 21.78 0.43
C TYR A 42 -13.12 22.98 1.37
N SER A 43 -12.04 23.76 1.28
CA SER A 43 -11.98 25.11 1.83
C SER A 43 -12.05 26.10 0.68
N ILE A 44 -12.85 27.13 0.85
CA ILE A 44 -12.87 28.27 -0.05
C ILE A 44 -12.03 29.36 0.60
N GLN A 45 -10.94 29.75 -0.05
CA GLN A 45 -10.18 30.93 0.32
C GLN A 45 -10.51 32.06 -0.65
N VAL A 46 -11.04 33.16 -0.12
CA VAL A 46 -11.43 34.33 -0.91
C VAL A 46 -10.44 35.45 -0.65
N SER A 47 -9.90 36.03 -1.72
CA SER A 47 -9.13 37.28 -1.68
C SER A 47 -9.85 38.35 -2.50
N LYS A 48 -9.33 39.59 -2.47
CA LYS A 48 -9.85 40.67 -3.34
C LYS A 48 -9.75 40.36 -4.84
N HIS A 49 -8.90 39.41 -5.23
CA HIS A 49 -8.52 39.19 -6.63
C HIS A 49 -8.78 37.77 -7.16
N VAL A 50 -9.01 36.79 -6.29
CA VAL A 50 -9.18 35.37 -6.65
C VAL A 50 -9.99 34.67 -5.57
N THR A 51 -10.89 33.77 -6.00
CA THR A 51 -11.49 32.73 -5.17
C THR A 51 -10.80 31.41 -5.48
N PHE A 52 -10.16 30.79 -4.49
CA PHE A 52 -9.48 29.51 -4.62
C PHE A 52 -10.24 28.43 -3.86
N ILE A 53 -10.54 27.32 -4.55
CA ILE A 53 -11.11 26.12 -3.94
C ILE A 53 -9.98 25.14 -3.72
N LYS A 54 -9.69 24.80 -2.46
CA LYS A 54 -8.64 23.85 -2.07
C LYS A 54 -9.24 22.61 -1.42
N ASN A 55 -8.78 21.44 -1.83
CA ASN A 55 -8.98 20.21 -1.08
C ASN A 55 -8.27 20.30 0.27
N ILE A 56 -9.02 20.20 1.36
CA ILE A 56 -8.47 20.12 2.73
C ILE A 56 -8.03 18.69 3.04
N SER A 57 -8.72 17.70 2.45
CA SER A 57 -8.44 16.28 2.61
C SER A 57 -7.98 15.66 1.28
N PRO A 58 -6.95 14.78 1.28
CA PRO A 58 -6.56 14.00 0.09
C PRO A 58 -7.60 12.96 -0.30
N ILE A 59 -8.56 12.65 0.58
CA ILE A 59 -9.65 11.70 0.34
C ILE A 59 -10.94 12.53 0.17
N CYS A 60 -11.36 12.76 -1.08
CA CYS A 60 -12.57 13.51 -1.39
C CYS A 60 -13.58 12.60 -2.14
N PRO A 61 -14.81 12.41 -1.61
CA PRO A 61 -15.80 11.49 -2.19
C PRO A 61 -16.41 11.97 -3.52
N PHE A 62 -16.00 13.12 -4.04
CA PHE A 62 -16.47 13.66 -5.33
C PHE A 62 -15.50 13.43 -6.49
N ILE A 63 -14.32 12.86 -6.23
CA ILE A 63 -13.54 12.24 -7.29
C ILE A 63 -14.37 11.03 -7.73
N LEU A 64 -14.99 11.11 -8.90
CA LEU A 64 -15.47 9.94 -9.61
C LEU A 64 -14.24 9.04 -9.81
N GLU A 65 -14.03 8.08 -8.91
CA GLU A 65 -13.15 6.96 -9.17
C GLU A 65 -13.78 6.16 -10.32
N LYS A 66 -13.51 6.59 -11.56
CA LYS A 66 -13.12 5.58 -12.53
C LYS A 66 -11.94 4.89 -11.87
N SER A 67 -12.07 3.60 -11.56
CA SER A 67 -11.00 2.78 -10.99
C SER A 67 -9.75 2.98 -11.85
N VAL A 68 -8.85 3.87 -11.41
CA VAL A 68 -7.67 4.20 -12.19
C VAL A 68 -6.81 2.94 -12.17
N LEU A 69 -6.52 2.43 -13.37
CA LEU A 69 -5.63 1.29 -13.54
C LEU A 69 -4.24 1.67 -12.99
N ILE A 70 -3.66 0.81 -12.17
CA ILE A 70 -2.35 0.98 -11.57
C ILE A 70 -1.32 0.40 -12.54
N GLU A 71 -0.72 1.26 -13.35
CA GLU A 71 0.21 0.88 -14.43
C GLU A 71 1.68 0.86 -13.97
N THR A 72 2.00 1.66 -12.96
CA THR A 72 3.36 1.86 -12.46
C THR A 72 3.51 1.44 -11.01
N LEU A 73 4.74 1.13 -10.62
CA LEU A 73 5.05 0.75 -9.24
C LEU A 73 4.84 1.93 -8.29
N GLU A 74 5.14 3.16 -8.74
CA GLU A 74 4.91 4.38 -8.00
C GLU A 74 3.42 4.61 -7.68
N GLN A 75 2.53 4.38 -8.65
CA GLN A 75 1.08 4.41 -8.40
C GLN A 75 0.68 3.34 -7.38
N PHE A 76 1.23 2.13 -7.49
CA PHE A 76 0.92 1.07 -6.53
C PHE A 76 1.37 1.43 -5.11
N TYR A 77 2.54 2.05 -4.97
CA TYR A 77 3.00 2.54 -3.67
C TYR A 77 2.07 3.60 -3.08
N GLN A 78 1.57 4.53 -3.89
CA GLN A 78 0.66 5.57 -3.44
C GLN A 78 -0.66 4.96 -2.93
N GLU A 79 -1.18 3.98 -3.66
CA GLU A 79 -2.38 3.23 -3.27
C GLU A 79 -2.18 2.48 -1.95
N LEU A 80 -1.05 1.79 -1.76
CA LEU A 80 -0.73 1.11 -0.50
C LEU A 80 -0.55 2.10 0.65
N ASP A 81 0.11 3.23 0.42
CA ASP A 81 0.34 4.25 1.45
C ASP A 81 -0.96 4.91 1.89
N LEU A 82 -1.91 5.11 0.96
CA LEU A 82 -3.26 5.57 1.28
C LEU A 82 -4.06 4.50 2.01
N PHE A 83 -4.00 3.25 1.56
CA PHE A 83 -4.70 2.12 2.16
C PHE A 83 -4.28 1.87 3.62
N TYR A 84 -2.98 2.05 3.92
CA TYR A 84 -2.43 1.92 5.28
C TYR A 84 -2.39 3.22 6.06
N TYR A 85 -3.10 4.27 5.63
CA TYR A 85 -3.15 5.52 6.38
C TYR A 85 -3.61 5.29 7.83
N GLY A 86 -2.82 5.74 8.80
CA GLY A 86 -3.13 5.55 10.23
C GLY A 86 -2.57 4.25 10.84
N ILE A 87 -1.87 3.40 10.07
CA ILE A 87 -1.25 2.17 10.57
C ILE A 87 -0.25 2.45 11.71
N GLU A 88 0.39 3.62 11.71
CA GLU A 88 1.36 4.03 12.72
C GLU A 88 0.79 4.03 14.14
N LYS A 89 -0.52 4.25 14.30
CA LYS A 89 -1.21 4.20 15.60
C LYS A 89 -1.20 2.79 16.20
N TYR A 90 -1.23 1.77 15.35
CA TYR A 90 -1.12 0.37 15.76
C TYR A 90 0.33 0.00 16.03
N CYS A 91 1.26 0.48 15.19
CA CYS A 91 2.69 0.19 15.32
C CYS A 91 3.33 0.84 16.55
N TYR A 92 2.85 2.01 17.02
CA TYR A 92 3.48 2.75 18.11
C TYR A 92 3.66 1.94 19.41
N ASN A 93 2.67 1.12 19.76
CA ASN A 93 2.69 0.24 20.94
C ASN A 93 2.84 -1.25 20.58
N CYS A 94 3.12 -1.57 19.32
CA CYS A 94 3.28 -2.95 18.89
C CYS A 94 4.53 -3.56 19.53
N ARG A 95 4.41 -4.82 19.96
CA ARG A 95 5.51 -5.63 20.51
C ARG A 95 5.84 -6.84 19.63
N ASP A 96 5.10 -7.02 18.54
CA ASP A 96 5.38 -8.08 17.58
C ASP A 96 6.72 -7.78 16.91
N LEU A 97 7.45 -8.84 16.53
CA LEU A 97 8.70 -8.70 15.81
C LEU A 97 8.39 -8.15 14.41
N ASP A 98 8.68 -6.87 14.18
CA ASP A 98 8.52 -6.19 12.90
C ASP A 98 9.85 -6.10 12.14
N CYS A 99 9.77 -5.86 10.83
CA CYS A 99 10.94 -5.63 9.98
C CYS A 99 12.03 -6.73 10.08
N MET A 100 11.62 -7.99 10.18
CA MET A 100 12.51 -9.15 10.19
C MET A 100 12.50 -9.84 8.82
N GLY A 101 13.58 -10.53 8.50
CA GLY A 101 13.66 -11.34 7.28
C GLY A 101 14.43 -10.72 6.14
N TYR A 102 14.62 -11.53 5.10
CA TYR A 102 15.26 -11.12 3.86
C TYR A 102 14.27 -10.30 3.02
N VAL A 103 14.46 -8.98 3.02
CA VAL A 103 13.64 -8.04 2.25
C VAL A 103 14.05 -8.10 0.78
N TRP A 104 13.28 -8.83 -0.02
CA TRP A 104 13.50 -8.91 -1.47
C TRP A 104 13.12 -7.61 -2.19
N LEU A 105 13.72 -7.40 -3.37
CA LEU A 105 13.60 -6.19 -4.15
C LEU A 105 13.25 -6.53 -5.61
N LEU A 106 12.38 -5.72 -6.21
CA LEU A 106 12.23 -5.70 -7.66
C LEU A 106 13.53 -5.16 -8.30
N PRO A 107 13.90 -5.58 -9.52
CA PRO A 107 15.13 -5.13 -10.18
C PRO A 107 15.27 -3.60 -10.26
N GLN A 108 14.16 -2.90 -10.52
CA GLN A 108 14.13 -1.44 -10.56
C GLN A 108 14.31 -0.78 -9.18
N GLU A 109 13.85 -1.43 -8.11
CA GLU A 109 14.05 -0.97 -6.73
C GLU A 109 15.52 -1.16 -6.32
N ALA A 110 16.08 -2.33 -6.59
CA ALA A 110 17.49 -2.64 -6.35
C ALA A 110 18.41 -1.58 -6.98
N LYS A 111 18.22 -1.30 -8.28
CA LYS A 111 18.97 -0.27 -9.00
C LYS A 111 18.80 1.12 -8.39
N ARG A 112 17.58 1.51 -8.00
CA ARG A 112 17.28 2.82 -7.40
C ARG A 112 17.96 2.97 -6.04
N LEU A 113 17.86 1.96 -5.19
CA LEU A 113 18.41 1.97 -3.83
C LEU A 113 19.94 1.97 -3.86
N TYR A 114 20.54 1.13 -4.72
CA TYR A 114 21.98 1.11 -4.91
C TYR A 114 22.55 2.47 -5.31
N LYS A 115 21.91 3.16 -6.28
CA LYS A 115 22.27 4.53 -6.69
C LYS A 115 22.20 5.56 -5.56
N GLN A 116 21.44 5.27 -4.50
CA GLN A 116 21.27 6.14 -3.33
C GLN A 116 22.19 5.74 -2.17
N GLY A 117 23.17 4.86 -2.40
CA GLY A 117 24.12 4.41 -1.38
C GLY A 117 23.55 3.37 -0.42
N ILE A 118 22.41 2.76 -0.73
CA ILE A 118 21.84 1.66 0.04
C ILE A 118 22.42 0.35 -0.49
N GLU A 119 23.07 -0.41 0.38
CA GLU A 119 23.67 -1.69 0.03
C GLU A 119 22.59 -2.73 -0.33
N VAL A 120 22.79 -3.38 -1.48
CA VAL A 120 21.94 -4.43 -2.03
C VAL A 120 22.78 -5.70 -2.15
N LEU A 121 22.18 -6.82 -1.77
CA LEU A 121 22.74 -8.16 -1.99
C LEU A 121 22.06 -8.78 -3.21
N GLU A 122 22.87 -9.24 -4.16
CA GLU A 122 22.39 -9.96 -5.34
C GLU A 122 22.79 -11.44 -5.26
N ILE A 123 21.83 -12.33 -5.52
CA ILE A 123 21.99 -13.78 -5.52
C ILE A 123 21.62 -14.31 -6.90
N ASN A 124 22.43 -15.23 -7.43
CA ASN A 124 22.21 -15.91 -8.72
C ASN A 124 21.95 -14.95 -9.91
N ASN A 125 22.64 -13.81 -9.91
CA ASN A 125 22.62 -12.79 -10.96
C ASN A 125 21.24 -12.19 -11.31
N ASN A 126 20.24 -12.27 -10.42
CA ASN A 126 18.91 -11.69 -10.67
C ASN A 126 18.05 -11.44 -9.42
N ILE A 127 18.35 -12.08 -8.29
CA ILE A 127 17.51 -12.00 -7.09
C ILE A 127 18.14 -11.00 -6.12
N ASN A 128 17.42 -9.94 -5.83
CA ASN A 128 17.96 -8.80 -5.09
C ASN A 128 17.31 -8.69 -3.71
N PHE A 129 18.12 -8.38 -2.71
CA PHE A 129 17.68 -8.14 -1.33
C PHE A 129 18.29 -6.85 -0.79
N LEU A 130 17.61 -6.18 0.15
CA LEU A 130 18.32 -5.26 1.04
C LEU A 130 19.38 -6.05 1.79
N HIS A 131 20.64 -5.60 1.75
CA HIS A 131 21.70 -6.32 2.43
C HIS A 131 21.41 -6.34 3.95
N PRO A 132 21.17 -7.50 4.58
CA PRO A 132 20.79 -7.53 6.00
C PRO A 132 21.99 -7.44 6.96
N PHE A 133 23.21 -7.49 6.43
CA PHE A 133 24.45 -7.61 7.18
C PHE A 133 25.44 -6.46 6.92
N VAL A 134 24.91 -5.31 6.49
CA VAL A 134 25.68 -4.08 6.26
C VAL A 134 26.66 -3.82 7.40
N GLY A 135 27.94 -3.69 7.08
CA GLY A 135 29.01 -3.40 8.03
C GLY A 135 29.47 -4.56 8.93
N LYS A 136 28.95 -5.79 8.76
CA LYS A 136 29.41 -6.97 9.52
C LYS A 136 30.54 -7.70 8.78
N LYS A 137 31.66 -7.94 9.49
CA LYS A 137 32.85 -8.67 8.96
C LYS A 137 32.69 -10.20 8.94
N LYS A 138 31.81 -10.73 9.80
CA LYS A 138 31.43 -12.14 9.84
C LYS A 138 29.92 -12.20 9.87
N THR A 139 29.36 -12.97 8.96
CA THR A 139 27.93 -13.06 8.74
C THR A 139 27.55 -14.52 8.80
N ASP A 140 26.68 -14.86 9.74
CA ASP A 140 26.04 -16.16 9.76
C ASP A 140 24.88 -16.12 8.74
N ILE A 141 25.10 -16.75 7.59
CA ILE A 141 24.14 -16.83 6.49
C ILE A 141 22.97 -17.77 6.88
N GLU A 142 23.15 -18.59 7.91
CA GLU A 142 22.12 -19.49 8.44
C GLU A 142 21.14 -18.78 9.38
N GLN A 143 21.34 -17.48 9.68
CA GLN A 143 20.42 -16.73 10.52
C GLN A 143 19.03 -16.67 9.88
N PHE A 144 18.10 -17.45 10.44
CA PHE A 144 16.68 -17.40 10.13
C PHE A 144 16.13 -16.04 10.55
N GLN A 145 15.64 -15.26 9.59
CA GLN A 145 15.06 -13.94 9.78
C GLN A 145 16.01 -12.88 10.40
N PRO A 146 17.02 -12.37 9.66
CA PRO A 146 17.86 -11.30 10.18
C PRO A 146 17.05 -10.01 10.41
N PRO A 147 17.38 -9.20 11.44
CA PRO A 147 16.75 -7.90 11.65
C PRO A 147 17.12 -6.93 10.51
N CYS A 148 16.18 -6.08 10.10
CA CYS A 148 16.45 -5.07 9.09
C CYS A 148 17.45 -4.01 9.60
N PRO A 149 18.62 -3.83 8.96
CA PRO A 149 19.63 -2.87 9.41
C PRO A 149 19.19 -1.40 9.26
N TRP A 150 18.12 -1.17 8.51
CA TRP A 150 17.53 0.15 8.29
C TRP A 150 16.41 0.47 9.28
N TYR A 151 16.06 -0.45 10.18
CA TYR A 151 15.18 -0.19 11.31
C TYR A 151 16.01 0.16 12.54
N LYS A 152 15.95 1.43 12.96
CA LYS A 152 16.72 1.97 14.09
C LYS A 152 15.79 2.81 14.96
N GLU A 153 15.92 2.67 16.27
CA GLU A 153 15.15 3.47 17.24
C GLU A 153 13.63 3.44 16.97
N LYS A 154 13.09 2.26 16.64
CA LYS A 154 11.69 2.02 16.27
C LYS A 154 11.22 2.77 15.02
N LYS A 155 12.14 3.13 14.12
CA LYS A 155 11.85 3.85 12.88
C LYS A 155 12.63 3.27 11.71
N CYS A 156 11.98 3.21 10.55
CA CYS A 156 12.65 2.88 9.29
C CYS A 156 13.37 4.14 8.76
N VAL A 157 14.70 4.15 8.73
CA VAL A 157 15.47 5.31 8.25
C VAL A 157 15.35 5.53 6.74
N ILE A 158 14.92 4.49 6.01
CA ILE A 158 14.63 4.56 4.57
C ILE A 158 13.12 4.57 4.28
N TYR A 159 12.27 5.01 5.22
CA TYR A 159 10.81 4.89 5.13
C TYR A 159 10.24 5.32 3.76
N HIS A 160 10.59 6.51 3.26
CA HIS A 160 10.10 6.99 1.95
C HIS A 160 10.66 6.22 0.75
N LYS A 161 11.78 5.51 0.93
CA LYS A 161 12.46 4.70 -0.09
C LYS A 161 12.14 3.20 0.06
N ARG A 162 11.33 2.80 1.04
CA ARG A 162 11.05 1.40 1.36
C ARG A 162 10.51 0.66 0.12
N PRO A 163 10.97 -0.58 -0.13
CA PRO A 163 10.57 -1.37 -1.28
C PRO A 163 9.14 -1.91 -1.14
N LEU A 164 8.62 -2.49 -2.21
CA LEU A 164 7.26 -2.98 -2.35
C LEU A 164 6.91 -3.95 -1.24
N VAL A 165 7.75 -4.95 -0.97
CA VAL A 165 7.48 -5.95 0.08
C VAL A 165 7.30 -5.29 1.46
N CYS A 166 8.04 -4.23 1.77
CA CYS A 166 7.86 -3.48 3.00
C CYS A 166 6.62 -2.59 2.99
N ARG A 167 6.16 -2.12 1.82
CA ARG A 167 4.91 -1.34 1.67
C ARG A 167 3.69 -2.22 1.74
N MET A 168 3.82 -3.48 1.32
CA MET A 168 2.75 -4.45 1.34
C MET A 168 2.49 -4.99 2.73
N TYR A 169 3.51 -5.16 3.58
CA TYR A 169 3.32 -5.75 4.91
C TYR A 169 2.24 -4.98 5.72
N PRO A 170 1.22 -5.69 6.29
CA PRO A 170 1.17 -7.13 6.55
C PRO A 170 0.59 -8.02 5.45
N LEU A 171 0.36 -7.51 4.24
CA LEU A 171 0.11 -8.35 3.08
C LEU A 171 1.43 -8.96 2.56
N GLY A 172 1.32 -10.14 1.97
CA GLY A 172 2.43 -10.85 1.36
C GLY A 172 1.96 -11.88 0.34
N PHE A 173 2.93 -12.60 -0.23
CA PHE A 173 2.66 -13.74 -1.08
C PHE A 173 3.19 -15.00 -0.42
N VAL A 174 2.49 -16.12 -0.61
CA VAL A 174 2.93 -17.45 -0.19
C VAL A 174 2.66 -18.43 -1.32
N SER A 175 3.59 -19.36 -1.53
CA SER A 175 3.47 -20.47 -2.47
C SER A 175 3.05 -21.73 -1.72
N GLU A 176 1.96 -22.36 -2.16
CA GLU A 176 1.47 -23.64 -1.64
C GLU A 176 1.00 -24.50 -2.80
N ASP A 177 1.51 -25.73 -2.92
CA ASP A 177 1.14 -26.67 -3.99
C ASP A 177 1.20 -26.03 -5.40
N ASP A 178 2.27 -25.29 -5.69
CA ASP A 178 2.49 -24.52 -6.92
C ASP A 178 1.48 -23.38 -7.18
N ILE A 179 0.64 -23.03 -6.20
CA ILE A 179 -0.29 -21.92 -6.26
C ILE A 179 0.22 -20.76 -5.40
N ILE A 180 0.33 -19.59 -6.02
CA ILE A 180 0.66 -18.35 -5.30
C ILE A 180 -0.63 -17.71 -4.79
N TYR A 181 -0.68 -17.48 -3.49
CA TYR A 181 -1.76 -16.78 -2.80
C TYR A 181 -1.30 -15.38 -2.38
N LEU A 182 -2.21 -14.41 -2.51
CA LEU A 182 -2.14 -13.19 -1.72
C LEU A 182 -2.63 -13.53 -0.31
N VAL A 183 -1.82 -13.20 0.70
CA VAL A 183 -2.11 -13.52 2.10
C VAL A 183 -2.04 -12.28 2.98
N LEU A 184 -2.70 -12.37 4.14
CA LEU A 184 -2.55 -11.44 5.25
C LEU A 184 -1.82 -12.14 6.40
N HIS A 185 -0.63 -11.66 6.75
CA HIS A 185 0.15 -12.20 7.86
C HIS A 185 -0.51 -11.84 9.20
N LEU A 186 -0.89 -12.87 9.95
CA LEU A 186 -1.57 -12.76 11.24
C LEU A 186 -0.60 -12.65 12.41
N ASP A 187 0.71 -12.64 12.18
CA ASP A 187 1.71 -12.27 13.19
C ASP A 187 1.70 -10.75 13.49
N CYS A 188 1.11 -9.93 12.62
CA CYS A 188 0.96 -8.49 12.81
C CYS A 188 -0.28 -8.12 13.63
N PHE A 189 -0.11 -7.35 14.72
CA PHE A 189 -1.22 -6.81 15.49
C PHE A 189 -2.26 -6.03 14.65
N TYR A 190 -1.81 -5.21 13.69
CA TYR A 190 -2.72 -4.49 12.79
C TYR A 190 -3.61 -5.46 12.00
N ALA A 191 -3.01 -6.50 11.42
CA ALA A 191 -3.73 -7.51 10.67
C ALA A 191 -4.75 -8.27 11.53
N LYS A 192 -4.37 -8.67 12.76
CA LYS A 192 -5.29 -9.33 13.71
C LYS A 192 -6.54 -8.49 14.01
N GLN A 193 -6.42 -7.15 14.04
CA GLN A 193 -7.55 -6.26 14.24
C GLN A 193 -8.41 -6.11 12.97
N LYS A 194 -7.78 -6.11 11.79
CA LYS A 194 -8.45 -5.88 10.50
C LYS A 194 -9.09 -7.11 9.90
N VAL A 195 -8.62 -8.32 10.23
CA VAL A 195 -9.13 -9.57 9.66
C VAL A 195 -10.63 -9.80 9.94
N LYS A 196 -11.17 -9.20 11.00
CA LYS A 196 -12.61 -9.26 11.33
C LYS A 196 -13.47 -8.29 10.52
N ASN A 197 -12.87 -7.41 9.74
CA ASN A 197 -13.55 -6.40 8.94
C ASN A 197 -13.54 -6.82 7.46
N ASN A 198 -14.69 -7.32 6.97
CA ASN A 198 -14.82 -7.76 5.58
C ASN A 198 -14.49 -6.66 4.56
N SER A 199 -14.83 -5.39 4.87
CA SER A 199 -14.52 -4.26 3.99
C SER A 199 -13.02 -4.08 3.78
N PHE A 200 -12.18 -4.42 4.77
CA PHE A 200 -10.73 -4.36 4.61
C PHE A 200 -10.23 -5.37 3.56
N LEU A 201 -10.68 -6.63 3.64
CA LEU A 201 -10.26 -7.68 2.70
C LEU A 201 -10.78 -7.41 1.28
N GLU A 202 -12.01 -6.90 1.15
CA GLU A 202 -12.58 -6.48 -0.13
C GLU A 202 -11.75 -5.36 -0.76
N GLN A 203 -11.36 -4.34 0.01
CA GLN A 203 -10.50 -3.26 -0.48
C GLN A 203 -9.13 -3.76 -0.96
N VAL A 204 -8.53 -4.73 -0.26
CA VAL A 204 -7.28 -5.37 -0.71
C VAL A 204 -7.48 -6.00 -2.08
N VAL A 205 -8.54 -6.80 -2.26
CA VAL A 205 -8.84 -7.45 -3.54
C VAL A 205 -9.06 -6.41 -4.64
N GLU A 206 -9.78 -5.33 -4.37
CA GLU A 206 -10.03 -4.26 -5.34
C GLU A 206 -8.76 -3.48 -5.73
N ILE A 207 -7.83 -3.23 -4.80
CA ILE A 207 -6.52 -2.65 -5.13
C ILE A 207 -5.76 -3.57 -6.09
N PHE A 208 -5.69 -4.87 -5.80
CA PHE A 208 -4.95 -5.82 -6.64
C PHE A 208 -5.58 -6.05 -8.02
N LYS A 209 -6.92 -6.02 -8.13
CA LYS A 209 -7.62 -6.08 -9.43
C LYS A 209 -7.29 -4.90 -10.34
N ARG A 210 -6.97 -3.73 -9.76
CA ARG A 210 -6.59 -2.53 -10.52
C ARG A 210 -5.14 -2.57 -11.01
N ILE A 211 -4.32 -3.52 -10.57
CA ILE A 211 -2.92 -3.62 -11.02
C ILE A 211 -2.87 -4.08 -12.47
N HIS A 212 -2.21 -3.29 -13.33
CA HIS A 212 -1.99 -3.65 -14.72
C HIS A 212 -1.25 -5.00 -14.79
N ARG A 213 -1.72 -5.90 -15.66
CA ARG A 213 -1.23 -7.28 -15.75
C ARG A 213 0.30 -7.40 -15.87
N LEU A 214 0.95 -6.55 -16.67
CA LEU A 214 2.41 -6.56 -16.82
C LEU A 214 3.15 -6.17 -15.53
N LEU A 215 2.58 -5.29 -14.72
CA LEU A 215 3.16 -4.92 -13.43
C LEU A 215 2.99 -6.06 -12.43
N LEU A 216 1.78 -6.63 -12.34
CA LEU A 216 1.52 -7.79 -11.48
C LEU A 216 2.41 -8.97 -11.85
N GLY A 217 2.55 -9.27 -13.15
CA GLY A 217 3.45 -10.33 -13.65
C GLY A 217 4.88 -10.16 -13.15
N LYS A 218 5.47 -8.96 -13.29
CA LYS A 218 6.82 -8.66 -12.79
C LYS A 218 6.96 -8.88 -11.28
N ILE A 219 5.94 -8.51 -10.50
CA ILE A 219 5.95 -8.69 -9.05
C ILE A 219 5.94 -10.18 -8.71
N ILE A 220 5.06 -10.94 -9.34
CA ILE A 220 4.88 -12.37 -9.10
C ILE A 220 6.09 -13.18 -9.58
N ASP A 221 6.66 -12.86 -10.74
CA ASP A 221 7.88 -13.50 -11.25
C ASP A 221 9.06 -13.26 -10.30
N THR A 222 9.18 -12.06 -9.74
CA THR A 222 10.21 -11.75 -8.74
C THR A 222 9.99 -12.55 -7.47
N PHE A 223 8.76 -12.60 -6.96
CA PHE A 223 8.42 -13.40 -5.78
C PHE A 223 8.72 -14.89 -6.02
N HIS A 224 8.31 -15.45 -7.15
CA HIS A 224 8.55 -16.86 -7.49
C HIS A 224 10.05 -17.20 -7.51
N ASN A 225 10.89 -16.32 -8.08
CA ASN A 225 12.34 -16.52 -8.06
C ASN A 225 12.92 -16.48 -6.64
N VAL A 226 12.41 -15.59 -5.78
CA VAL A 226 12.79 -15.51 -4.37
C VAL A 226 12.36 -16.80 -3.65
N ASP A 227 11.11 -17.22 -3.82
CA ASP A 227 10.54 -18.42 -3.20
C ASP A 227 11.34 -19.68 -3.59
N TYR A 228 11.69 -19.83 -4.87
CA TYR A 228 12.48 -20.95 -5.38
C TYR A 228 13.84 -21.12 -4.70
N ILE A 229 14.54 -20.03 -4.40
CA ILE A 229 15.84 -20.09 -3.72
C ILE A 229 15.71 -20.12 -2.19
N SER A 230 14.54 -19.76 -1.67
CA SER A 230 14.31 -19.64 -0.24
C SER A 230 13.95 -21.01 0.33
N LYS A 231 14.96 -21.74 0.82
CA LYS A 231 14.72 -22.88 1.71
C LYS A 231 14.35 -22.35 3.08
N PHE A 232 13.12 -21.89 3.28
CA PHE A 232 12.65 -21.60 4.64
C PHE A 232 12.42 -22.95 5.35
N PRO A 233 13.24 -23.34 6.35
CA PRO A 233 12.81 -24.41 7.25
C PRO A 233 11.49 -23.96 7.87
N GLN A 234 10.47 -24.81 7.75
CA GLN A 234 9.08 -24.62 8.20
C GLN A 234 8.92 -23.44 9.19
N GLY A 235 8.66 -22.26 8.64
CA GLY A 235 8.34 -21.08 9.43
C GLY A 235 6.85 -21.10 9.74
N THR A 236 6.49 -21.03 11.02
CA THR A 236 5.11 -21.00 11.52
C THR A 236 4.50 -19.59 11.40
N SER A 237 4.69 -18.90 10.28
CA SER A 237 4.00 -17.62 10.09
C SER A 237 2.53 -17.94 9.88
N GLU A 238 1.68 -17.59 10.85
CA GLU A 238 0.24 -17.68 10.70
C GLU A 238 -0.21 -16.63 9.65
N TYR A 239 -0.99 -17.05 8.67
CA TYR A 239 -1.56 -16.15 7.67
C TYR A 239 -2.98 -16.57 7.27
N LEU A 240 -3.75 -15.58 6.82
CA LEU A 240 -5.02 -15.80 6.15
C LEU A 240 -4.83 -15.72 4.63
N ARG A 241 -5.26 -16.76 3.91
CA ARG A 241 -5.36 -16.71 2.44
C ARG A 241 -6.49 -15.75 2.04
N ILE A 242 -6.17 -14.75 1.23
CA ILE A 242 -7.17 -13.81 0.70
C ILE A 242 -7.71 -14.36 -0.62
N ILE A 243 -6.83 -14.57 -1.59
CA ILE A 243 -7.20 -14.98 -2.94
C ILE A 243 -5.99 -15.56 -3.69
N SER A 244 -6.23 -16.49 -4.61
CA SER A 244 -5.20 -16.99 -5.53
C SER A 244 -4.89 -15.93 -6.59
N ILE A 245 -3.60 -15.75 -6.89
CA ILE A 245 -3.14 -14.79 -7.89
C ILE A 245 -3.70 -15.10 -9.29
N ASN A 246 -3.93 -16.38 -9.60
CA ASN A 246 -4.52 -16.79 -10.88
C ASN A 246 -5.92 -16.19 -11.10
N GLN A 247 -6.67 -15.91 -10.03
CA GLN A 247 -8.00 -15.31 -10.13
C GLN A 247 -7.95 -13.84 -10.56
N PHE A 248 -6.84 -13.13 -10.31
CA PHE A 248 -6.65 -11.79 -10.86
C PHE A 248 -6.43 -11.82 -12.37
N TYR A 249 -5.69 -12.81 -12.90
CA TYR A 249 -5.46 -12.95 -14.33
C TYR A 249 -6.70 -13.37 -15.13
N SER A 250 -7.59 -14.16 -14.51
CA SER A 250 -8.84 -14.62 -15.14
C SER A 250 -9.81 -13.49 -15.49
N ASN A 251 -9.79 -12.38 -14.75
CA ASN A 251 -10.67 -11.22 -14.99
C ASN A 251 -10.26 -10.36 -16.19
N PHE A 252 -9.08 -10.59 -16.78
CA PHE A 252 -8.60 -9.86 -17.98
C PHE A 252 -8.88 -10.59 -19.30
N LYS A 253 -9.58 -11.73 -19.26
CA LYS A 253 -9.95 -12.52 -20.46
C LYS A 253 -11.38 -12.24 -20.98
N LYS A 254 -12.04 -11.18 -20.54
CA LYS A 254 -13.35 -10.75 -21.06
C LYS A 254 -13.23 -9.45 -21.84
#